data_AF-A0A6L7A359-F1
#
_entry.id   AF-A0A6L7A359-F1
#
_cell.length_a   1.000
_cell.length_b   1.000
_cell.length_c   1.000
_cell.angle_alpha   90.00
_cell.angle_beta   90.00
_cell.angle_gamma   90.00
#
_symmetry.space_group_name_H-M   'P 1'
#
loop_
_entity.id
_entity.type
_entity.pdbx_description
1 polymer ?
#
loop_
_entity_poly.entity_id
_entity_poly.type
_entity_poly.pdbx_seq_one_letter_code
_entity_poly.pdbx_strand_id
1 'polypeptide(L)'
;MTTITDKELIKEIKEHISSLGGRDNIERRAYEIALTALTAEPFATIDTAGIELVKYGCNTFICPDNSMDPGNVPLYIGLPRIEPASQTAKLSFQEWLSEQKEKIDVDCGCVSIETLTHWMRVAYEAGNSPVTPDGWISCSERMPNDKQYVWCWGKSYGWTEYDTFEGYYDWSRNKWWTVTDDGEEPASKVTHWMP
;
A
#
# COMPACT_ATOMS: atom_id res chain seq x y z
N MET A 1 36.30 -10.99 18.86
CA MET A 1 35.09 -10.41 18.26
C MET A 1 33.96 -10.76 19.21
N THR A 2 33.50 -9.81 20.02
CA THR A 2 32.43 -10.04 21.00
C THR A 2 31.10 -10.10 20.27
N THR A 3 30.43 -11.25 20.32
CA THR A 3 29.10 -11.42 19.76
C THR A 3 28.14 -10.64 20.63
N ILE A 4 27.65 -9.50 20.12
CA ILE A 4 26.57 -8.76 20.77
C ILE A 4 25.32 -9.64 20.74
N THR A 5 24.69 -9.81 21.89
CA THR A 5 23.46 -10.60 22.03
C THR A 5 22.23 -9.73 21.78
N ASP A 6 21.11 -10.33 21.35
CA ASP A 6 19.84 -9.61 21.18
C ASP A 6 19.41 -8.88 22.46
N LYS A 7 19.73 -9.44 23.64
CA LYS A 7 19.46 -8.82 24.94
C LYS A 7 20.24 -7.53 25.15
N GLU A 8 21.50 -7.49 24.70
CA GLU A 8 22.34 -6.29 24.77
C GLU A 8 21.86 -5.24 23.77
N LEU A 9 21.49 -5.64 22.54
CA LEU A 9 20.89 -4.75 21.53
C LEU A 9 19.58 -4.13 22.01
N ILE A 10 18.66 -4.94 22.54
CA ILE A 10 17.37 -4.48 23.07
C ILE A 10 17.59 -3.44 24.19
N LYS A 11 18.58 -3.68 25.07
CA LYS A 11 18.91 -2.76 26.15
C LYS A 11 19.38 -1.42 25.61
N GLU A 12 20.33 -1.43 24.67
CA GLU A 12 20.88 -0.23 24.06
C GLU A 12 19.83 0.59 23.30
N ILE A 13 18.95 -0.08 22.53
CA ILE A 13 17.85 0.57 21.81
C ILE A 13 16.89 1.27 22.78
N LYS A 14 16.53 0.64 23.90
CA LYS A 14 15.65 1.25 24.92
C LYS A 14 16.27 2.47 25.59
N GLU A 15 17.58 2.42 25.86
CA GLU A 15 18.33 3.55 26.41
C GLU A 15 18.39 4.72 25.41
N HIS A 16 18.58 4.44 24.12
CA HIS A 16 18.54 5.44 23.04
C HIS A 16 17.16 6.09 22.87
N ILE A 17 16.06 5.33 22.87
CA ILE A 17 14.70 5.89 22.80
C ILE A 17 14.42 6.82 23.99
N SER A 18 14.93 6.48 25.17
CA SER A 18 14.73 7.25 26.40
C SER A 18 15.53 8.56 26.42
N SER A 19 16.65 8.64 25.70
CA SER A 19 17.50 9.84 25.61
C SER A 19 17.13 10.78 24.46
N LEU A 20 16.44 10.27 23.43
CA LEU A 20 15.97 11.05 22.29
C LEU A 20 14.93 12.09 22.69
N GLY A 21 15.23 13.36 22.43
CA GLY A 21 14.31 14.49 22.66
C GLY A 21 13.10 14.46 21.72
N GLY A 22 12.03 15.20 22.05
CA GLY A 22 10.77 15.20 21.29
C GLY A 22 10.83 15.74 19.85
N ARG A 23 12.00 16.14 19.34
CA ARG A 23 12.19 16.66 17.96
C ARG A 23 12.66 15.59 16.97
N ASP A 24 13.18 14.46 17.44
CA ASP A 24 13.80 13.43 16.59
C ASP A 24 12.82 12.26 16.34
N ASN A 25 11.75 12.56 15.60
CA ASN A 25 10.65 11.62 15.35
C ASN A 25 11.01 10.45 14.42
N ILE A 26 11.91 10.66 13.45
CA ILE A 26 12.35 9.62 12.50
C ILE A 26 13.24 8.60 13.21
N GLU A 27 14.24 9.08 13.97
CA GLU A 27 15.19 8.22 14.66
C GLU A 27 14.52 7.41 15.75
N ARG A 28 13.66 8.04 16.57
CA ARG A 28 12.83 7.35 17.56
C ARG A 28 11.98 6.25 16.91
N ARG A 29 11.33 6.53 15.79
CA ARG A 29 10.49 5.55 15.09
C ARG A 29 11.30 4.39 14.51
N ALA A 30 12.50 4.64 14.00
CA ALA A 30 13.40 3.58 13.53
C ALA A 30 13.82 2.64 14.68
N TYR A 31 14.14 3.19 15.85
CA TYR A 31 14.48 2.40 17.03
C TYR A 31 13.30 1.63 17.60
N GLU A 32 12.09 2.21 17.62
CA GLU A 32 10.87 1.51 18.04
C GLU A 32 10.58 0.30 17.14
N ILE A 33 10.78 0.45 15.82
CA ILE A 33 10.63 -0.64 14.85
C ILE A 33 11.66 -1.73 15.09
N ALA A 34 12.93 -1.36 15.27
CA ALA A 34 14.00 -2.32 15.59
C ALA A 34 13.70 -3.07 16.90
N LEU A 35 13.20 -2.37 17.92
CA LEU A 35 12.80 -2.98 19.18
C LEU A 35 11.64 -3.96 18.97
N THR A 36 10.59 -3.57 18.23
CA THR A 36 9.48 -4.46 17.91
C THR A 36 9.95 -5.70 17.16
N ALA A 37 10.85 -5.58 16.18
CA ALA A 37 11.41 -6.72 15.46
C ALA A 37 12.14 -7.70 16.40
N LEU A 38 12.90 -7.19 17.36
CA LEU A 38 13.71 -7.99 18.28
C LEU A 38 12.89 -8.61 19.42
N THR A 39 11.69 -8.10 19.69
CA THR A 39 10.83 -8.58 20.79
C THR A 39 9.53 -9.23 20.33
N ALA A 40 9.22 -9.21 19.04
CA ALA A 40 8.00 -9.82 18.52
C ALA A 40 8.02 -11.33 18.75
N GLU A 41 6.86 -11.90 19.08
CA GLU A 41 6.67 -13.34 19.03
C GLU A 41 6.41 -13.76 17.58
N PRO A 42 6.88 -14.94 17.15
CA PRO A 42 6.53 -15.45 15.83
C PRO A 42 5.02 -15.65 15.72
N PHE A 43 4.47 -15.60 14.51
CA PHE A 43 3.05 -15.89 14.30
C PHE A 43 2.81 -17.32 13.83
N ALA A 44 3.85 -17.97 13.33
CA ALA A 44 3.83 -19.32 12.84
C ALA A 44 5.25 -19.88 12.75
N THR A 45 5.36 -21.17 12.44
CA THR A 45 6.60 -21.84 12.13
C THR A 45 6.54 -22.52 10.76
N ILE A 46 7.70 -22.69 10.14
CA ILE A 46 7.88 -23.44 8.89
C ILE A 46 9.06 -24.39 9.07
N ASP A 47 8.94 -25.62 8.60
CA ASP A 47 10.07 -26.54 8.66
C ASP A 47 11.14 -26.16 7.61
N THR A 48 12.36 -26.65 7.82
CA THR A 48 13.49 -26.36 6.92
C THR A 48 13.22 -26.84 5.48
N ALA A 49 12.46 -27.94 5.32
CA ALA A 49 12.06 -28.45 4.01
C ALA A 49 11.11 -27.49 3.28
N GLY A 50 10.16 -26.89 3.99
CA GLY A 50 9.24 -25.90 3.48
C GLY A 50 9.94 -24.63 3.03
N ILE A 51 11.00 -24.19 3.73
CA ILE A 51 11.82 -23.06 3.29
C ILE A 51 12.47 -23.34 1.94
N GLU A 52 13.02 -24.53 1.74
CA GLU A 52 13.60 -24.92 0.44
C GLU A 52 12.53 -24.92 -0.66
N LEU A 53 11.33 -25.44 -0.40
CA LEU A 53 10.22 -25.42 -1.35
C LEU A 53 9.82 -23.99 -1.76
N VAL A 54 9.77 -23.06 -0.81
CA VAL A 54 9.45 -21.64 -1.07
C VAL A 54 10.49 -21.02 -2.02
N LYS A 55 11.78 -21.36 -1.90
CA LYS A 55 12.82 -20.84 -2.81
C LYS A 55 12.59 -21.22 -4.27
N TYR A 56 11.93 -22.34 -4.53
CA TYR A 56 11.58 -22.81 -5.87
C TYR A 56 10.15 -22.43 -6.28
N GLY A 57 9.48 -21.56 -5.51
CA GLY A 57 8.10 -21.11 -5.78
C GLY A 57 7.04 -22.19 -5.53
N CYS A 58 7.37 -23.22 -4.75
CA CYS A 58 6.43 -24.28 -4.39
C CYS A 58 5.61 -23.91 -3.14
N ASN A 59 4.40 -24.45 -3.08
CA ASN A 59 3.55 -24.35 -1.89
C ASN A 59 4.13 -25.19 -0.75
N THR A 60 3.96 -24.72 0.49
CA THR A 60 4.35 -25.44 1.70
C THR A 60 3.35 -25.19 2.82
N PHE A 61 3.37 -26.05 3.83
CA PHE A 61 2.58 -25.87 5.04
C PHE A 61 3.31 -24.93 6.00
N ILE A 62 2.51 -24.10 6.67
CA ILE A 62 2.93 -23.23 7.76
C ILE A 62 2.15 -23.68 8.99
N CYS A 63 2.85 -23.93 10.08
CA CYS A 63 2.29 -24.39 11.35
C CYS A 63 1.95 -23.16 12.20
N PRO A 64 0.66 -22.88 12.48
CA PRO A 64 0.25 -21.71 13.26
C PRO A 64 0.60 -21.85 14.74
N ASP A 65 0.94 -23.04 15.21
CA ASP A 65 1.55 -23.24 16.50
C ASP A 65 3.03 -22.84 16.46
N ASN A 66 3.41 -21.96 17.38
CA ASN A 66 4.80 -21.53 17.58
C ASN A 66 5.65 -22.62 18.26
N SER A 67 5.35 -23.90 18.02
CA SER A 67 6.13 -25.00 18.54
C SER A 67 7.52 -24.96 17.90
N MET A 68 8.52 -24.60 18.70
CA MET A 68 9.93 -24.64 18.31
C MET A 68 10.44 -26.07 18.40
N ASP A 69 9.81 -26.97 17.65
CA ASP A 69 10.33 -28.30 17.42
C ASP A 69 11.67 -28.19 16.67
N PRO A 70 12.65 -29.08 16.95
CA PRO A 70 13.95 -29.02 16.30
C PRO A 70 13.84 -29.09 14.77
N GLY A 71 14.27 -28.03 14.08
CA GLY A 71 14.22 -27.93 12.61
C GLY A 71 13.13 -27.01 12.06
N ASN A 72 12.27 -26.49 12.94
CA ASN A 72 11.31 -25.44 12.61
C ASN A 72 11.98 -24.05 12.69
N VAL A 73 11.62 -23.21 11.74
CA VAL A 73 12.04 -21.81 11.65
C VAL A 73 10.84 -20.93 11.99
N PRO A 74 10.97 -20.01 12.96
CA PRO A 74 9.92 -19.07 13.30
C PRO A 74 9.70 -18.08 12.16
N LEU A 75 8.44 -17.92 11.76
CA LEU A 75 8.00 -16.87 10.87
C LEU A 75 7.46 -15.72 11.71
N TYR A 76 8.01 -14.54 11.46
CA TYR A 76 7.51 -13.30 12.01
C TYR A 76 6.70 -12.60 10.93
N ILE A 77 5.58 -12.00 11.31
CA ILE A 77 4.91 -11.05 10.42
C ILE A 77 5.96 -9.96 10.23
N GLY A 78 6.48 -9.83 9.00
CA GLY A 78 7.40 -8.74 8.68
C GLY A 78 6.76 -7.46 9.22
N LEU A 79 7.51 -6.69 10.01
CA LEU A 79 7.05 -5.41 10.55
C LEU A 79 6.24 -4.72 9.46
N PRO A 80 5.01 -4.25 9.75
CA PRO A 80 4.20 -3.61 8.73
C PRO A 80 5.09 -2.58 8.03
N ARG A 81 5.17 -2.69 6.71
CA ARG A 81 5.85 -1.70 5.87
C ARG A 81 5.39 -0.35 6.42
N ILE A 82 6.33 0.50 6.84
CA ILE A 82 5.98 1.81 7.38
C ILE A 82 5.21 2.51 6.26
N GLU A 83 3.88 2.56 6.36
CA GLU A 83 3.12 3.48 5.55
C GLU A 83 3.68 4.87 5.89
N PRO A 84 4.11 5.65 4.88
CA PRO A 84 4.62 6.98 5.12
C PRO A 84 3.63 7.72 6.01
N ALA A 85 4.14 8.43 7.00
CA ALA A 85 3.31 9.04 8.04
C ALA A 85 2.23 9.92 7.42
N SER A 86 1.00 9.40 7.36
CA SER A 86 -0.21 10.19 7.25
C SER A 86 -1.00 9.93 8.52
N GLN A 87 -0.75 10.77 9.53
CA GLN A 87 -1.71 10.98 10.60
C GLN A 87 -2.87 11.78 10.00
N THR A 88 -3.80 11.08 9.40
CA THR A 88 -5.22 11.44 9.45
C THR A 88 -5.91 10.30 10.15
N ALA A 89 -6.52 10.56 11.30
CA ALA A 89 -7.24 9.56 12.08
C ALA A 89 -8.17 8.79 11.13
N LYS A 90 -7.94 7.48 10.97
CA LYS A 90 -8.76 6.62 10.14
C LYS A 90 -10.20 6.76 10.64
N LEU A 91 -11.06 7.36 9.82
CA LEU A 91 -12.48 7.50 10.11
C LEU A 91 -13.07 6.11 10.42
N SER A 92 -14.15 6.04 11.18
CA SER A 92 -14.90 4.79 11.22
C SER A 92 -15.47 4.49 9.82
N PHE A 93 -15.71 3.21 9.51
CA PHE A 93 -16.33 2.82 8.24
C PHE A 93 -17.64 3.60 7.97
N GLN A 94 -18.39 3.95 9.02
CA GLN A 94 -19.63 4.72 8.89
C GLN A 94 -19.41 6.19 8.56
N GLU A 95 -18.39 6.82 9.15
CA GLU A 95 -18.01 8.20 8.83
C GLU A 95 -17.48 8.28 7.41
N TRP A 96 -16.57 7.38 7.02
CA TRP A 96 -16.06 7.27 5.64
C TRP A 96 -17.20 7.05 4.63
N LEU A 97 -18.15 6.15 4.94
CA LEU A 97 -19.30 5.89 4.09
C LEU A 97 -20.22 7.11 3.95
N SER A 98 -20.35 7.93 5.00
CA SER A 98 -21.15 9.16 4.97
C SER A 98 -20.56 10.28 4.12
N GLU A 99 -19.24 10.24 3.89
CA GLU A 99 -18.55 11.16 2.99
C GLU A 99 -18.76 10.78 1.51
N GLN A 100 -19.09 9.52 1.22
CA GLN A 100 -19.42 9.07 -0.13
C GLN A 100 -20.80 9.61 -0.53
N LYS A 101 -20.83 10.82 -1.11
CA LYS A 101 -22.06 11.51 -1.53
C LYS A 101 -22.56 11.11 -2.93
N GLU A 102 -21.81 10.27 -3.63
CA GLU A 102 -22.18 9.84 -4.97
C GLU A 102 -23.19 8.70 -4.91
N LYS A 103 -24.28 8.84 -5.69
CA LYS A 103 -25.27 7.79 -5.84
C LYS A 103 -24.64 6.69 -6.70
N ILE A 104 -24.34 5.55 -6.08
CA ILE A 104 -23.99 4.34 -6.82
C ILE A 104 -25.25 3.88 -7.53
N ASP A 105 -25.27 3.98 -8.86
CA ASP A 105 -26.34 3.41 -9.67
C ASP A 105 -26.14 1.89 -9.70
N VAL A 106 -26.91 1.18 -8.87
CA VAL A 106 -26.79 -0.28 -8.73
C VAL A 106 -27.55 -0.94 -9.88
N ASP A 107 -27.07 -0.74 -11.11
CA ASP A 107 -27.78 -1.15 -12.33
C ASP A 107 -27.46 -2.58 -12.79
N CYS A 108 -27.04 -3.46 -11.88
CA CYS A 108 -26.97 -4.89 -12.16
C CYS A 108 -27.49 -5.70 -10.97
N GLY A 109 -28.69 -6.26 -11.12
CA GLY A 109 -29.44 -6.98 -10.10
C GLY A 109 -28.84 -8.31 -9.63
N CYS A 110 -27.58 -8.32 -9.20
CA CYS A 110 -26.85 -9.54 -8.82
C CYS A 110 -26.32 -9.53 -7.38
N VAL A 111 -26.38 -8.40 -6.65
CA VAL A 111 -25.82 -8.32 -5.29
C VAL A 111 -26.78 -7.56 -4.38
N SER A 112 -27.08 -8.12 -3.21
CA SER A 112 -27.89 -7.43 -2.20
C SER A 112 -27.11 -6.26 -1.60
N ILE A 113 -27.81 -5.25 -1.10
CA ILE A 113 -27.22 -4.12 -0.38
C ILE A 113 -26.33 -4.60 0.78
N GLU A 114 -26.74 -5.67 1.45
CA GLU A 114 -25.98 -6.27 2.56
C GLU A 114 -24.64 -6.85 2.10
N THR A 115 -24.61 -7.56 0.97
CA THR A 115 -23.39 -8.13 0.39
C THR A 115 -22.44 -7.03 -0.11
N LEU A 116 -22.98 -5.99 -0.77
CA LEU A 116 -22.19 -4.83 -1.19
C LEU A 116 -21.56 -4.12 0.02
N THR A 117 -22.35 -3.90 1.07
CA THR A 117 -21.89 -3.25 2.31
C THR A 117 -20.82 -4.08 3.02
N HIS A 118 -20.99 -5.41 3.04
CA HIS A 118 -20.02 -6.34 3.59
C HIS A 118 -18.68 -6.26 2.84
N TRP A 119 -18.69 -6.27 1.51
CA TRP A 119 -17.47 -6.14 0.71
C TRP A 119 -16.76 -4.80 0.90
N MET A 120 -17.52 -3.69 0.95
CA MET A 120 -16.94 -2.37 1.23
C MET A 120 -16.28 -2.31 2.60
N ARG A 121 -16.91 -2.92 3.63
CA ARG A 121 -16.33 -2.99 4.97
C ARG A 121 -15.06 -3.82 5.01
N VAL A 122 -15.07 -5.00 4.40
CA VAL A 122 -13.89 -5.88 4.31
C VAL A 122 -12.74 -5.19 3.58
N ALA A 123 -13.01 -4.49 2.48
CA ALA A 123 -12.01 -3.72 1.76
C ALA A 123 -11.44 -2.57 2.61
N TYR A 124 -12.30 -1.83 3.31
CA TYR A 124 -11.92 -0.74 4.21
C TYR A 124 -11.05 -1.21 5.39
N GLU A 125 -11.42 -2.34 5.99
CA GLU A 125 -10.69 -2.96 7.10
C GLU A 125 -9.35 -3.54 6.66
N ALA A 126 -9.29 -4.12 5.46
CA ALA A 126 -8.07 -4.64 4.84
C ALA A 126 -7.08 -3.55 4.39
N GLY A 127 -7.41 -2.26 4.54
CA GLY A 127 -6.58 -1.15 4.04
C GLY A 127 -6.62 -1.00 2.52
N ASN A 128 -7.43 -1.81 1.84
CA ASN A 128 -7.71 -1.72 0.41
C ASN A 128 -8.75 -0.63 0.16
N SER A 129 -8.46 0.61 0.58
CA SER A 129 -9.14 1.78 0.03
C SER A 129 -9.11 1.67 -1.50
N PRO A 130 -10.16 2.05 -2.25
CA PRO A 130 -10.07 2.10 -3.70
C PRO A 130 -8.81 2.86 -4.06
N VAL A 131 -7.94 2.13 -4.75
CA VAL A 131 -6.52 2.39 -4.83
C VAL A 131 -6.30 3.80 -5.37
N THR A 132 -5.82 4.72 -4.54
CA THR A 132 -4.88 5.73 -5.00
C THR A 132 -3.51 5.13 -4.72
N PRO A 133 -2.85 4.50 -5.71
CA PRO A 133 -1.51 3.99 -5.49
C PRO A 133 -0.62 5.18 -5.13
N ASP A 134 0.10 5.08 -4.02
CA ASP A 134 1.05 6.10 -3.58
C ASP A 134 1.97 6.48 -4.74
N GLY A 135 1.74 7.66 -5.35
CA GLY A 135 2.47 8.13 -6.54
C GLY A 135 1.60 8.76 -7.63
N TRP A 136 0.29 8.52 -7.62
CA TRP A 136 -0.63 9.22 -8.53
C TRP A 136 -1.01 10.60 -7.98
N ILE A 137 -0.81 11.63 -8.80
CA ILE A 137 -1.12 13.03 -8.52
C ILE A 137 -2.44 13.36 -9.21
N SER A 138 -3.39 13.91 -8.47
CA SER A 138 -4.65 14.34 -9.06
C SER A 138 -4.43 15.55 -9.98
N CYS A 139 -5.09 15.58 -11.15
CA CYS A 139 -5.02 16.72 -12.05
C CYS A 139 -5.56 18.02 -11.42
N SER A 140 -6.44 17.91 -10.42
CA SER A 140 -6.96 19.06 -9.66
C SER A 140 -5.96 19.58 -8.61
N GLU A 141 -5.07 18.71 -8.12
CA GLU A 141 -4.01 19.07 -7.18
C GLU A 141 -2.84 19.72 -7.92
N ARG A 142 -2.38 19.06 -8.99
CA ARG A 142 -1.26 19.54 -9.80
C ARG A 142 -1.32 18.94 -11.19
N MET A 143 -1.13 19.79 -12.19
CA MET A 143 -0.93 19.36 -13.58
C MET A 143 0.56 19.06 -13.84
N PRO A 144 0.90 18.12 -14.75
CA PRO A 144 2.27 17.90 -15.16
C PRO A 144 2.84 19.10 -15.93
N ASN A 145 4.15 19.14 -16.12
CA ASN A 145 4.80 20.18 -16.92
C ASN A 145 4.35 20.09 -18.39
N ASP A 146 4.50 21.17 -19.15
CA ASP A 146 4.10 21.21 -20.56
C ASP A 146 4.81 20.12 -21.37
N LYS A 147 3.99 19.25 -21.99
CA LYS A 147 4.44 18.10 -22.79
C LYS A 147 5.35 17.13 -22.03
N GLN A 148 5.21 17.06 -20.71
CA GLN A 148 5.82 16.01 -19.93
C GLN A 148 5.03 14.71 -20.13
N TYR A 149 5.71 13.68 -20.63
CA TYR A 149 5.17 12.32 -20.70
C TYR A 149 5.05 11.74 -19.29
N VAL A 150 3.87 11.23 -18.98
CA VAL A 150 3.46 10.74 -17.66
C VAL A 150 2.54 9.55 -17.84
N TRP A 151 2.49 8.66 -16.85
CA TRP A 151 1.46 7.63 -16.81
C TRP A 151 0.14 8.27 -16.40
N CYS A 152 -0.93 8.09 -17.16
CA CYS A 152 -2.23 8.74 -16.98
C CYS A 152 -3.28 7.72 -16.54
N TRP A 153 -4.18 8.12 -15.65
CA TRP A 153 -5.39 7.39 -15.31
C TRP A 153 -6.60 8.15 -15.82
N GLY A 154 -7.29 7.57 -16.79
CA GLY A 154 -8.26 8.31 -17.57
C GLY A 154 -8.91 7.48 -18.66
N LYS A 155 -9.49 8.19 -19.63
CA LYS A 155 -10.16 7.65 -20.78
C LYS A 155 -9.57 8.27 -22.04
N SER A 156 -8.88 7.46 -22.83
CA SER A 156 -8.46 7.84 -24.18
C SER A 156 -9.68 8.04 -25.11
N TYR A 157 -9.50 8.74 -26.23
CA TYR A 157 -10.55 8.89 -27.23
C TYR A 157 -10.86 7.54 -27.88
N GLY A 158 -12.13 7.13 -27.85
CA GLY A 158 -12.58 5.84 -28.38
C GLY A 158 -12.65 4.69 -27.36
N TRP A 159 -12.07 4.87 -26.17
CA TRP A 159 -12.18 3.87 -25.09
C TRP A 159 -13.53 4.06 -24.43
N THR A 160 -14.17 2.99 -23.91
CA THR A 160 -15.45 3.10 -23.20
C THR A 160 -15.26 3.27 -21.69
N GLU A 161 -14.17 2.74 -21.16
CA GLU A 161 -13.86 2.62 -19.74
C GLU A 161 -12.61 3.44 -19.37
N TYR A 162 -12.38 3.62 -18.06
CA TYR A 162 -11.15 4.21 -17.54
C TYR A 162 -10.06 3.15 -17.50
N ASP A 163 -8.85 3.55 -17.86
CA ASP A 163 -7.67 2.70 -17.80
C ASP A 163 -6.41 3.54 -17.61
N THR A 164 -5.27 2.87 -17.47
CA THR A 164 -3.95 3.50 -17.49
C THR A 164 -3.36 3.54 -18.89
N PHE A 165 -2.77 4.68 -19.27
CA PHE A 165 -2.05 4.84 -20.53
C PHE A 165 -0.93 5.87 -20.40
N GLU A 166 0.07 5.83 -21.28
CA GLU A 166 1.06 6.89 -21.38
C GLU A 166 0.47 8.12 -22.07
N GLY A 167 0.73 9.31 -21.55
CA GLY A 167 0.18 10.54 -22.12
C GLY A 167 0.88 11.78 -21.63
N TYR A 168 0.46 12.94 -22.13
CA TYR A 168 0.96 14.24 -21.68
C TYR A 168 -0.12 15.30 -21.75
N TYR A 169 0.10 16.39 -21.02
CA TYR A 169 -0.76 17.58 -21.09
C TYR A 169 -0.10 18.66 -21.94
N ASP A 170 -0.81 19.15 -22.94
CA ASP A 170 -0.40 20.27 -23.80
C ASP A 170 -1.07 21.55 -23.28
N TRP A 171 -0.30 22.38 -22.57
CA TRP A 171 -0.79 23.65 -22.03
C TRP A 171 -1.16 24.65 -23.12
N SER A 172 -0.50 24.60 -24.27
CA SER A 172 -0.80 25.50 -25.39
C SER A 172 -2.18 25.22 -26.00
N ARG A 173 -2.63 23.97 -25.91
CA ARG A 173 -3.93 23.51 -26.43
C ARG A 173 -4.96 23.27 -25.32
N ASN A 174 -4.55 23.36 -24.06
CA ASN A 174 -5.35 23.07 -22.87
C ASN A 174 -6.02 21.68 -22.97
N LYS A 175 -5.27 20.67 -23.42
CA LYS A 175 -5.77 19.32 -23.73
C LYS A 175 -4.77 18.23 -23.38
N TRP A 176 -5.32 17.07 -23.02
CA TRP A 176 -4.56 15.83 -22.83
C TRP A 176 -4.40 15.07 -24.13
N TRP A 177 -3.25 14.42 -24.26
CA TRP A 177 -2.92 13.50 -25.34
C TRP A 177 -2.53 12.15 -24.75
N THR A 178 -3.01 11.08 -25.37
CA THR A 178 -2.54 9.71 -25.15
C THR A 178 -1.47 9.40 -26.18
N VAL A 179 -0.50 8.58 -25.79
CA VAL A 179 0.45 7.95 -26.69
C VAL A 179 -0.08 6.55 -26.98
N THR A 180 -0.27 6.22 -28.25
CA THR A 180 -0.68 4.90 -28.73
C THR A 180 0.38 4.37 -29.70
N ASP A 181 0.25 3.10 -30.09
CA ASP A 181 1.12 2.50 -31.10
C ASP A 181 1.01 3.20 -32.47
N ASP A 182 -0.12 3.83 -32.75
CA ASP A 182 -0.42 4.52 -34.02
C ASP A 182 -0.12 6.03 -34.00
N GLY A 183 0.28 6.58 -32.84
CA GLY A 183 0.66 7.98 -32.69
C GLY A 183 0.08 8.65 -31.45
N GLU A 184 -0.03 9.98 -31.49
CA GLU A 184 -0.60 10.76 -30.39
C GLU A 184 -2.05 11.12 -30.68
N GLU A 185 -2.96 10.68 -29.81
CA GLU A 185 -4.40 10.93 -29.95
C GLU A 185 -4.92 11.77 -28.77
N PRO A 186 -5.99 12.56 -28.94
CA PRO A 186 -6.57 13.30 -27.81
C PRO A 186 -7.07 12.34 -26.72
N ALA A 187 -6.85 12.64 -25.45
CA ALA A 187 -7.53 11.94 -24.37
C ALA A 187 -8.83 12.66 -24.00
N SER A 188 -9.89 11.90 -23.73
CA SER A 188 -11.21 12.45 -23.43
C SER A 188 -11.32 12.94 -21.98
N LYS A 189 -10.69 12.25 -21.03
CA LYS A 189 -10.68 12.64 -19.62
C LYS A 189 -9.50 12.01 -18.89
N VAL A 190 -8.66 12.81 -18.24
CA VAL A 190 -7.60 12.32 -17.33
C VAL A 190 -7.90 12.87 -15.95
N THR A 191 -7.78 12.02 -14.93
CA THR A 191 -8.10 12.38 -13.54
C THR A 191 -6.87 12.38 -12.65
N HIS A 192 -5.91 11.50 -12.94
CA HIS A 192 -4.66 11.39 -12.20
C HIS A 192 -3.51 11.10 -13.16
N TRP A 193 -2.29 11.47 -12.75
CA TRP A 193 -1.06 11.14 -13.47
C TRP A 193 0.06 10.72 -12.51
N MET A 194 1.03 9.98 -13.01
CA MET A 194 2.24 9.58 -12.28
C MET A 194 3.47 10.12 -13.03
N PRO A 195 4.42 10.78 -12.32
CA PRO A 195 5.62 11.35 -12.91
C PRO A 195 6.58 10.32 -13.50
#